data_AF-E9PGW3-F1
#
_entry.id   AF-E9PGW3-F1
#
_cell.length_a   1.000
_cell.length_b   1.000
_cell.length_c   1.000
_cell.angle_alpha   90.00
_cell.angle_beta   90.00
_cell.angle_gamma   90.00
#
_symmetry.space_group_name_H-M   'P 1'
#
loop_
_entity.id
_entity.type
_entity.pdbx_description
1 polymer ?
#
loop_
_entity_poly.entity_id
_entity_poly.type
_entity_poly.pdbx_seq_one_letter_code
_entity_poly.pdbx_strand_id
1 'polypeptide(L)'
;MQMDNRLPPKKVPGFCSFRYGLSFLVHCCNVIITAQRACLNLTMVVMVNSTDPHGLPNTSTKKLLDNIKNPMYNWSPDIQGIILSSTSYGVIIIQVPVGYFSGIYSTKKMIGFALCLSSVLSLLIPPAAGIGVAWVVVCRAVQGAAQGIVATAQFEIYVKWAPPLERGRLTSMSTSGFLLGPFIVLLVTGVICESLGWPMVFYIFGQFK
;
A
#
# COMPACT_ATOMS: atom_id res chain seq x y z
N MET A 1 -57.89 -5.43 10.33
CA MET A 1 -57.94 -5.10 8.89
C MET A 1 -57.09 -3.86 8.67
N GLN A 2 -55.81 -4.02 8.32
CA GLN A 2 -54.96 -2.93 7.82
C GLN A 2 -53.86 -3.55 6.97
N MET A 3 -54.12 -3.65 5.66
CA MET A 3 -53.14 -4.06 4.66
C MET A 3 -52.14 -2.91 4.48
N ASP A 4 -50.91 -3.13 4.94
CA ASP A 4 -49.76 -2.26 4.68
C ASP A 4 -49.41 -2.35 3.19
N ASN A 5 -49.95 -1.41 2.41
CA ASN A 5 -49.62 -1.20 1.00
C ASN A 5 -48.19 -0.67 0.89
N ARG A 6 -47.21 -1.58 1.04
CA ARG A 6 -45.81 -1.34 0.71
C ARG A 6 -45.68 -1.21 -0.81
N LEU A 7 -45.80 0.02 -1.32
CA LEU A 7 -45.42 0.37 -2.69
C LEU A 7 -44.01 -0.20 -3.00
N PRO A 8 -43.81 -0.85 -4.17
CA PRO A 8 -42.49 -1.36 -4.54
C PRO A 8 -41.50 -0.18 -4.64
N PRO A 9 -40.25 -0.33 -4.16
CA PRO A 9 -39.26 0.73 -4.21
C PRO A 9 -39.07 1.16 -5.67
N LYS A 10 -39.37 2.44 -5.93
CA LYS A 10 -39.24 3.08 -7.24
C LYS A 10 -37.82 2.86 -7.76
N LYS A 11 -37.66 2.01 -8.79
CA LYS A 11 -36.38 1.76 -9.46
C LYS A 11 -35.93 3.08 -10.08
N VAL A 12 -34.93 3.72 -9.48
CA VAL A 12 -34.31 4.94 -10.02
C VAL A 12 -33.38 4.52 -11.17
N PRO A 13 -33.73 4.77 -12.45
CA PRO A 13 -32.87 4.38 -13.57
C PRO A 13 -31.85 5.49 -13.80
N GLY A 14 -30.56 5.19 -13.64
CA GLY A 14 -29.46 6.09 -14.01
C GLY A 14 -28.31 6.20 -13.00
N PHE A 15 -28.51 5.79 -11.73
CA PHE A 15 -27.52 6.03 -10.66
C PHE A 15 -26.59 4.84 -10.34
N CYS A 16 -26.83 3.68 -10.97
CA CYS A 16 -26.07 2.45 -10.73
C CYS A 16 -24.61 2.57 -11.20
N SER A 17 -24.40 3.12 -12.41
CA SER A 17 -23.07 3.20 -13.05
C SER A 17 -22.08 4.06 -12.26
N PHE A 18 -22.55 5.17 -11.69
CA PHE A 18 -21.71 6.06 -10.87
C PHE A 18 -21.29 5.40 -9.53
N ARG A 19 -22.17 4.61 -8.91
CA ARG A 19 -21.87 3.89 -7.66
C ARG A 19 -20.84 2.79 -7.86
N TYR A 20 -20.95 2.02 -8.93
CA TYR A 20 -19.94 1.03 -9.31
C TYR A 20 -18.61 1.72 -9.70
N GLY A 21 -18.67 2.87 -10.38
CA GLY A 21 -17.48 3.68 -10.67
C GLY A 21 -16.74 4.13 -9.41
N LEU A 22 -17.47 4.60 -8.38
CA LEU A 22 -16.87 4.97 -7.10
C LEU A 22 -16.27 3.75 -6.36
N SER A 23 -16.97 2.61 -6.38
CA SER A 23 -16.48 1.37 -5.78
C SER A 23 -15.20 0.88 -6.47
N PHE A 24 -15.14 0.98 -7.81
CA PHE A 24 -13.96 0.64 -8.59
C PHE A 24 -12.80 1.61 -8.30
N LEU A 25 -13.07 2.91 -8.17
CA LEU A 25 -12.05 3.89 -7.80
C LEU A 25 -11.44 3.56 -6.42
N VAL A 26 -12.28 3.26 -5.41
CA VAL A 26 -11.80 2.85 -4.09
C VAL A 26 -11.03 1.53 -4.15
N HIS A 27 -11.48 0.58 -4.98
CA HIS A 27 -10.74 -0.65 -5.26
C HIS A 27 -9.33 -0.34 -5.79
N CYS A 28 -9.20 0.48 -6.84
CA CYS A 28 -7.91 0.89 -7.39
C CYS A 28 -7.03 1.59 -6.36
N CYS A 29 -7.59 2.48 -5.53
CA CYS A 29 -6.84 3.12 -4.44
C CYS A 29 -6.29 2.10 -3.44
N ASN A 30 -7.10 1.11 -3.04
CA ASN A 30 -6.67 0.05 -2.12
C ASN A 30 -5.59 -0.84 -2.76
N VAL A 31 -5.69 -1.14 -4.05
CA VAL A 31 -4.65 -1.86 -4.81
C VAL A 31 -3.35 -1.08 -4.81
N ILE A 32 -3.37 0.21 -5.15
CA ILE A 32 -2.16 1.05 -5.22
C ILE A 32 -1.49 1.15 -3.84
N ILE A 33 -2.25 1.43 -2.79
CA ILE A 33 -1.71 1.56 -1.43
C ILE A 33 -1.06 0.26 -0.96
N THR A 34 -1.75 -0.87 -1.15
CA THR A 34 -1.23 -2.16 -0.69
C THR A 34 -0.10 -2.69 -1.56
N ALA A 35 -0.11 -2.40 -2.85
CA ALA A 35 1.03 -2.65 -3.73
C ALA A 35 2.24 -1.83 -3.30
N GLN A 36 2.10 -0.51 -3.10
CA GLN A 36 3.17 0.36 -2.62
C GLN A 36 3.75 -0.14 -1.28
N ARG A 37 2.88 -0.56 -0.34
CA ARG A 37 3.31 -1.16 0.93
C ARG A 37 4.10 -2.45 0.72
N ALA A 38 3.61 -3.35 -0.14
CA ALA A 38 4.27 -4.62 -0.44
C ALA A 38 5.63 -4.40 -1.11
N CYS A 39 5.71 -3.49 -2.09
CA CYS A 39 6.95 -3.12 -2.76
C CYS A 39 7.98 -2.65 -1.74
N LEU A 40 7.65 -1.68 -0.89
CA LEU A 40 8.58 -1.15 0.11
C LEU A 40 9.04 -2.22 1.11
N ASN A 41 8.14 -3.10 1.55
CA ASN A 41 8.50 -4.20 2.44
C ASN A 41 9.50 -5.16 1.76
N LEU A 42 9.24 -5.54 0.51
CA LEU A 42 10.14 -6.39 -0.26
C LEU A 42 11.48 -5.71 -0.52
N THR A 43 11.49 -4.44 -0.91
CA THR A 43 12.73 -3.70 -1.15
C THR A 43 13.57 -3.60 0.12
N MET A 44 12.97 -3.35 1.29
CA MET A 44 13.72 -3.34 2.56
C MET A 44 14.33 -4.70 2.91
N VAL A 45 13.63 -5.79 2.66
CA VAL A 45 14.15 -7.15 2.89
C VAL A 45 15.32 -7.42 1.93
N VAL A 46 15.16 -7.05 0.66
CA VAL A 46 16.16 -7.24 -0.39
C VAL A 46 17.40 -6.36 -0.19
N MET A 47 17.23 -5.11 0.26
CA MET A 47 18.34 -4.19 0.56
C MET A 47 19.27 -4.70 1.69
N VAL A 48 18.78 -5.62 2.53
CA VAL A 48 19.51 -6.12 3.71
C VAL A 48 19.92 -7.59 3.55
N ASN A 49 19.13 -8.41 2.86
CA ASN A 49 19.36 -9.84 2.71
C ASN A 49 20.21 -10.17 1.46
N SER A 50 21.28 -9.43 1.21
CA SER A 50 22.26 -9.88 0.21
C SER A 50 23.07 -11.02 0.82
N THR A 51 22.56 -12.25 0.68
CA THR A 51 23.33 -13.47 0.85
C THR A 51 24.57 -13.37 -0.04
N ASP A 52 25.76 -13.42 0.57
CA ASP A 52 26.99 -13.65 -0.19
C ASP A 52 26.76 -14.82 -1.17
N PRO A 53 27.08 -14.68 -2.46
CA PRO A 53 27.01 -15.81 -3.38
C PRO A 53 28.17 -16.77 -3.04
N HIS A 54 28.02 -17.56 -1.99
CA HIS A 54 28.79 -18.78 -1.81
C HIS A 54 28.19 -19.85 -2.73
N GLY A 55 28.57 -19.81 -4.00
CA GLY A 55 28.12 -20.75 -5.01
C GLY A 55 28.76 -20.55 -6.40
N LEU A 56 30.00 -21.04 -6.54
CA LEU A 56 30.71 -21.38 -7.78
C LEU A 56 31.33 -20.22 -8.63
N PRO A 57 32.63 -20.30 -9.02
CA PRO A 57 33.36 -19.19 -9.61
C PRO A 57 33.30 -19.19 -11.15
N ASN A 58 32.49 -18.33 -11.76
CA ASN A 58 32.58 -18.06 -13.19
C ASN A 58 33.09 -16.62 -13.44
N THR A 59 34.36 -16.55 -13.80
CA THR A 59 35.31 -15.43 -13.72
C THR A 59 35.17 -14.35 -14.82
N SER A 60 33.97 -13.83 -15.11
CA SER A 60 33.87 -12.70 -16.07
C SER A 60 32.97 -11.54 -15.63
N THR A 61 32.00 -11.80 -14.75
CA THR A 61 31.01 -10.78 -14.33
C THR A 61 31.48 -9.89 -13.17
N LYS A 62 32.63 -10.21 -12.56
CA LYS A 62 33.10 -9.53 -11.33
C LYS A 62 33.53 -8.07 -11.56
N LYS A 63 34.10 -7.75 -12.74
CA LYS A 63 34.60 -6.40 -13.04
C LYS A 63 33.50 -5.36 -13.30
N LEU A 64 32.29 -5.76 -13.66
CA LEU A 64 31.16 -4.83 -13.90
C LEU A 64 30.34 -4.61 -12.61
N LEU A 65 30.37 -5.56 -11.68
CA LEU A 65 29.67 -5.46 -10.40
C LEU A 65 30.42 -4.56 -9.39
N ASP A 66 31.76 -4.51 -9.43
CA ASP A 66 32.57 -3.69 -8.53
C ASP A 66 32.36 -2.16 -8.72
N ASN A 67 31.79 -1.73 -9.84
CA ASN A 67 31.51 -0.31 -10.11
C ASN A 67 30.12 0.14 -9.60
N ILE A 68 29.24 -0.80 -9.23
CA ILE A 68 27.89 -0.50 -8.73
C ILE A 68 27.90 -0.69 -7.22
N LYS A 69 28.55 0.25 -6.52
CA LYS A 69 28.51 0.32 -5.06
C LYS A 69 27.11 0.78 -4.63
N ASN A 70 26.15 -0.14 -4.61
CA ASN A 70 24.85 0.09 -3.99
C ASN A 70 25.12 0.42 -2.50
N PRO A 71 24.51 1.47 -1.92
CA PRO A 71 24.76 1.84 -0.53
C PRO A 71 24.33 0.69 0.38
N MET A 72 25.32 -0.05 0.89
CA MET A 72 25.10 -1.19 1.76
C MET A 72 24.76 -0.69 3.16
N TYR A 73 23.53 -0.95 3.59
CA TYR A 73 23.12 -0.72 4.97
C TYR A 73 23.16 -2.04 5.75
N ASN A 74 24.09 -2.14 6.70
CA ASN A 74 24.14 -3.25 7.66
C ASN A 74 23.00 -3.11 8.69
N TRP A 75 21.75 -3.28 8.28
CA TRP A 75 20.62 -3.31 9.20
C TRP A 75 20.44 -4.73 9.73
N SER A 76 20.58 -4.93 11.04
CA SER A 76 20.27 -6.21 11.67
C SER A 76 18.81 -6.60 11.46
N PRO A 77 18.46 -7.90 11.44
CA PRO A 77 17.07 -8.36 11.34
C PRO A 77 16.14 -7.75 12.40
N ASP A 78 16.67 -7.44 13.59
CA ASP A 78 15.93 -6.72 14.65
C ASP A 78 15.48 -5.34 14.18
N ILE A 79 16.36 -4.60 13.49
CA ILE A 79 16.06 -3.28 12.94
C ILE A 79 15.01 -3.37 11.83
N GLN A 80 15.09 -4.40 10.98
CA GLN A 80 14.07 -4.63 9.95
C GLN A 80 12.70 -4.89 10.57
N GLY A 81 12.65 -5.69 11.64
CA GLY A 81 11.44 -5.93 12.43
C GLY A 81 10.86 -4.65 13.03
N ILE A 82 11.72 -3.77 13.55
CA ILE A 82 11.32 -2.45 14.06
C ILE A 82 10.75 -1.58 12.93
N ILE A 83 11.39 -1.52 11.77
CA ILE A 83 10.89 -0.72 10.64
C ILE A 83 9.56 -1.28 10.12
N LEU A 84 9.42 -2.61 10.02
CA LEU A 84 8.18 -3.24 9.56
C LEU A 84 7.04 -3.02 10.56
N SER A 85 7.31 -3.17 11.86
CA SER A 85 6.33 -2.96 12.93
C SER A 85 5.92 -1.50 13.08
N SER A 86 6.83 -0.55 12.84
CA SER A 86 6.53 0.90 12.87
C SER A 86 5.35 1.28 11.97
N THR A 87 5.24 0.63 10.80
CA THR A 87 4.12 0.84 9.88
C THR A 87 2.79 0.39 10.50
N SER A 88 2.80 -0.76 11.20
CA SER A 88 1.62 -1.29 11.88
C SER A 88 1.21 -0.41 13.06
N TYR A 89 2.16 0.11 13.85
CA TYR A 89 1.88 1.05 14.93
C TYR A 89 1.24 2.35 14.41
N GLY A 90 1.77 2.91 13.31
CA GLY A 90 1.18 4.09 12.67
C GLY A 90 -0.26 3.88 12.23
N VAL A 91 -0.56 2.69 11.66
CA VAL A 91 -1.93 2.30 11.30
C VAL A 91 -2.83 2.19 12.54
N ILE A 92 -2.37 1.63 13.65
CA ILE A 92 -3.21 1.48 14.86
C ILE A 92 -3.54 2.85 15.46
N ILE A 93 -2.53 3.72 15.59
CA ILE A 93 -2.69 5.03 16.24
C ILE A 93 -3.68 5.92 15.48
N ILE A 94 -3.66 5.88 14.14
CA ILE A 94 -4.47 6.78 13.32
C ILE A 94 -5.93 6.36 13.18
N GLN A 95 -6.25 5.07 13.40
CA GLN A 95 -7.61 4.56 13.18
C GLN A 95 -8.65 5.24 14.07
N VAL A 96 -8.34 5.40 15.36
CA VAL A 96 -9.23 6.03 16.35
C VAL A 96 -9.54 7.50 16.01
N PRO A 97 -8.53 8.39 15.84
CA PRO A 97 -8.79 9.79 15.51
C PRO A 97 -9.47 9.94 14.15
N VAL A 98 -9.17 9.10 13.17
CA VAL A 98 -9.84 9.18 11.85
C VAL A 98 -11.31 8.86 11.95
N GLY A 99 -11.72 7.91 12.79
CA GLY A 99 -13.13 7.63 13.05
C GLY A 99 -13.89 8.85 13.58
N TYR A 100 -13.25 9.68 14.41
CA TYR A 100 -13.83 10.94 14.88
C TYR A 100 -13.84 12.01 13.77
N PHE A 101 -12.70 12.19 13.09
CA PHE A 101 -12.56 13.20 12.04
C PHE A 101 -13.42 12.94 10.81
N SER A 102 -13.77 11.68 10.53
CA SER A 102 -14.57 11.31 9.36
C SER A 102 -16.04 11.75 9.46
N GLY A 103 -16.52 12.03 10.68
CA GLY A 103 -17.83 12.64 10.92
C GLY A 103 -17.86 14.15 10.64
N ILE A 104 -16.72 14.83 10.81
CA ILE A 104 -16.61 16.30 10.76
C ILE A 104 -16.08 16.75 9.38
N TYR A 105 -15.08 16.04 8.86
CA TYR A 105 -14.40 16.38 7.61
C TYR A 105 -14.93 15.57 6.43
N SER A 106 -14.77 16.14 5.22
CA SER A 106 -15.13 15.43 3.99
C SER A 106 -14.17 14.28 3.74
N THR A 107 -14.68 13.06 3.82
CA THR A 107 -13.97 11.80 3.58
C THR A 107 -13.17 11.80 2.27
N LYS A 108 -13.70 12.45 1.21
CA LYS A 108 -13.04 12.57 -0.09
C LYS A 108 -11.70 13.33 0.01
N LYS A 109 -11.69 14.45 0.75
CA LYS A 109 -10.50 15.28 0.96
C LYS A 109 -9.47 14.54 1.83
N MET A 110 -9.93 13.81 2.83
CA MET A 110 -9.06 13.00 3.71
C MET A 110 -8.32 11.91 2.93
N ILE A 111 -9.03 11.18 2.06
CA ILE A 111 -8.42 10.13 1.23
C ILE A 111 -7.43 10.73 0.24
N GLY A 112 -7.78 11.85 -0.41
CA GLY A 112 -6.87 12.54 -1.33
C GLY A 112 -5.58 13.02 -0.65
N PHE A 113 -5.71 13.64 0.52
CA PHE A 113 -4.55 14.08 1.32
C PHE A 113 -3.69 12.88 1.75
N ALA A 114 -4.30 11.81 2.23
CA ALA A 114 -3.59 10.61 2.66
C ALA A 114 -2.84 9.91 1.52
N LEU A 115 -3.43 9.87 0.32
CA LEU A 115 -2.76 9.35 -0.88
C LEU A 115 -1.55 10.21 -1.25
N CYS A 116 -1.72 11.53 -1.32
CA CYS A 116 -0.62 12.45 -1.61
C CYS A 116 0.51 12.33 -0.60
N LEU A 117 0.18 12.31 0.70
CA LEU A 117 1.13 12.15 1.78
C LEU A 117 1.87 10.80 1.69
N SER A 118 1.16 9.70 1.41
CA SER A 118 1.77 8.38 1.25
C SER A 118 2.74 8.33 0.06
N SER A 119 2.41 8.99 -1.07
CA SER A 119 3.28 9.06 -2.25
C SER A 119 4.53 9.90 -1.98
N VAL A 120 4.38 11.08 -1.36
CA VAL A 120 5.52 11.95 -0.99
C VAL A 120 6.46 11.23 -0.03
N LEU A 121 5.93 10.58 1.00
CA LEU A 121 6.73 9.80 1.95
C LEU A 121 7.46 8.65 1.26
N SER A 122 6.85 8.03 0.26
CA SER A 122 7.51 6.99 -0.53
C SER A 122 8.76 7.48 -1.27
N LEU A 123 8.70 8.68 -1.84
CA LEU A 123 9.84 9.30 -2.52
C LEU A 123 10.92 9.76 -1.53
N LEU A 124 10.54 10.04 -0.28
CA LEU A 124 11.47 10.44 0.79
C LEU A 124 12.17 9.26 1.48
N ILE A 125 11.75 8.00 1.25
CA ILE A 125 12.38 6.83 1.88
C ILE A 125 13.84 6.62 1.41
N PRO A 126 14.17 6.67 0.11
CA PRO A 126 15.55 6.53 -0.36
C PRO A 126 16.54 7.58 0.22
N PRO A 127 16.24 8.90 0.23
CA PRO A 127 17.14 9.86 0.88
C PRO A 127 17.17 9.72 2.41
N ALA A 128 16.06 9.32 3.04
CA ALA A 128 16.02 9.07 4.48
C ALA A 128 16.93 7.89 4.90
N ALA A 129 17.03 6.85 4.05
CA ALA A 129 17.98 5.76 4.28
C ALA A 129 19.42 6.29 4.36
N GLY A 130 19.77 7.28 3.52
CA GLY A 130 21.02 8.07 3.51
C GLY A 130 21.43 8.66 4.85
N ILE A 131 20.45 9.10 5.65
CA ILE A 131 20.66 9.90 6.85
C ILE A 131 20.66 9.01 8.10
N GLY A 132 19.85 7.96 8.11
CA GLY A 132 19.87 6.96 9.18
C GLY A 132 18.56 6.21 9.39
N VAL A 133 18.65 5.08 10.08
CA VAL A 133 17.53 4.17 10.38
C VAL A 133 16.35 4.88 11.06
N ALA A 134 16.63 5.79 12.00
CA ALA A 134 15.59 6.50 12.74
C ALA A 134 14.65 7.31 11.82
N TRP A 135 15.20 7.94 10.78
CA TRP A 135 14.40 8.68 9.79
C TRP A 135 13.54 7.74 8.95
N VAL A 136 14.07 6.59 8.58
CA VAL A 136 13.30 5.55 7.87
C VAL A 136 12.12 5.09 8.74
N VAL A 137 12.35 4.83 10.04
CA VAL A 137 11.28 4.44 10.98
C VAL A 137 10.19 5.50 11.07
N VAL A 138 10.56 6.79 11.19
CA VAL A 138 9.59 7.89 11.25
C VAL A 138 8.80 7.98 9.94
N CYS A 139 9.46 8.00 8.78
CA CYS A 139 8.79 8.03 7.48
C CYS A 139 7.81 6.86 7.32
N ARG A 140 8.18 5.67 7.80
CA ARG A 140 7.37 4.45 7.73
C ARG A 140 6.19 4.48 8.70
N ALA A 141 6.36 5.04 9.89
CA ALA A 141 5.27 5.25 10.84
C ALA A 141 4.24 6.26 10.28
N VAL A 142 4.70 7.40 9.72
CA VAL A 142 3.81 8.40 9.13
C VAL A 142 3.13 7.85 7.87
N GLN A 143 3.83 7.05 7.06
CA GLN A 143 3.24 6.39 5.91
C GLN A 143 2.16 5.40 6.35
N GLY A 144 2.41 4.60 7.39
CA GLY A 144 1.41 3.73 8.01
C GLY A 144 0.18 4.52 8.49
N ALA A 145 0.39 5.67 9.12
CA ALA A 145 -0.70 6.56 9.52
C ALA A 145 -1.52 7.03 8.30
N ALA A 146 -0.87 7.48 7.22
CA ALA A 146 -1.57 7.87 5.99
C ALA A 146 -2.42 6.71 5.41
N GLN A 147 -1.88 5.50 5.38
CA GLN A 147 -2.61 4.31 4.91
C GLN A 147 -3.80 3.95 5.80
N GLY A 148 -3.65 4.09 7.13
CA GLY A 148 -4.72 3.87 8.08
C GLY A 148 -5.87 4.88 7.93
N ILE A 149 -5.59 6.13 7.54
CA ILE A 149 -6.62 7.12 7.20
C ILE A 149 -7.49 6.61 6.05
N VAL A 150 -6.89 6.14 4.95
CA VAL A 150 -7.65 5.65 3.80
C VAL A 150 -8.48 4.41 4.18
N ALA A 151 -7.86 3.48 4.93
CA ALA A 151 -8.48 2.23 5.31
C ALA A 151 -9.73 2.41 6.20
N THR A 152 -9.78 3.46 7.02
CA THR A 152 -10.93 3.76 7.88
C THR A 152 -11.91 4.73 7.22
N ALA A 153 -11.42 5.77 6.56
CA ALA A 153 -12.23 6.75 5.87
C ALA A 153 -13.14 6.12 4.80
N GLN A 154 -12.67 5.08 4.08
CA GLN A 154 -13.49 4.39 3.08
C GLN A 154 -14.79 3.78 3.66
N PHE A 155 -14.81 3.36 4.93
CA PHE A 155 -16.01 2.76 5.52
C PHE A 155 -17.15 3.77 5.65
N GLU A 156 -16.83 5.04 5.91
CA GLU A 156 -17.81 6.14 5.91
C GLU A 156 -18.43 6.39 4.54
N ILE A 157 -17.66 6.17 3.45
CA ILE A 157 -18.20 6.25 2.09
C ILE A 157 -19.32 5.23 1.94
N TYR A 158 -19.12 3.99 2.38
CA TYR A 158 -20.14 2.95 2.30
C TYR A 158 -21.35 3.23 3.19
N VAL A 159 -21.16 3.84 4.37
CA VAL A 159 -22.27 4.24 5.24
C VAL A 159 -23.17 5.27 4.54
N LYS A 160 -22.57 6.28 3.90
CA LYS A 160 -23.31 7.42 3.33
C LYS A 160 -23.86 7.14 1.93
N TRP A 161 -23.20 6.29 1.13
CA TRP A 161 -23.52 6.13 -0.29
C TRP A 161 -24.15 4.80 -0.70
N ALA A 162 -23.94 3.72 0.07
CA ALA A 162 -24.36 2.39 -0.34
C ALA A 162 -25.74 2.02 0.25
N PRO A 163 -26.72 1.60 -0.57
CA PRO A 163 -28.00 1.12 -0.08
C PRO A 163 -27.80 -0.19 0.71
N PRO A 164 -28.55 -0.42 1.81
CA PRO A 164 -28.29 -1.52 2.74
C PRO A 164 -28.30 -2.91 2.07
N LEU A 165 -29.11 -3.07 1.02
CA LEU A 165 -29.23 -4.32 0.27
C LEU A 165 -28.00 -4.65 -0.61
N GLU A 166 -27.26 -3.64 -1.09
CA GLU A 166 -26.13 -3.81 -2.01
C GLU A 166 -24.78 -3.42 -1.38
N ARG A 167 -24.80 -2.83 -0.19
CA ARG A 167 -23.62 -2.36 0.55
C ARG A 167 -22.59 -3.46 0.78
N GLY A 168 -23.03 -4.67 1.09
CA GLY A 168 -22.14 -5.82 1.23
C GLY A 168 -21.36 -6.12 -0.05
N ARG A 169 -22.03 -6.11 -1.21
CA ARG A 169 -21.38 -6.39 -2.52
C ARG A 169 -20.38 -5.30 -2.89
N LEU A 170 -20.74 -4.03 -2.72
CA LEU A 170 -19.86 -2.89 -3.02
C LEU A 170 -18.63 -2.84 -2.09
N THR A 171 -18.84 -3.13 -0.80
CA THR A 171 -17.74 -3.18 0.17
C THR A 171 -16.80 -4.33 -0.16
N SER A 172 -17.31 -5.54 -0.39
CA SER A 172 -16.48 -6.70 -0.74
C SER A 172 -15.71 -6.49 -2.05
N MET A 173 -16.33 -5.89 -3.07
CA MET A 173 -15.67 -5.56 -4.33
C MET A 173 -14.51 -4.58 -4.13
N SER A 174 -14.64 -3.65 -3.19
CA SER A 174 -13.59 -2.65 -2.93
C SER A 174 -12.49 -3.20 -2.01
N THR A 175 -12.86 -4.02 -1.02
CA THR A 175 -11.93 -4.61 -0.06
C THR A 175 -11.05 -5.69 -0.71
N SER A 176 -11.51 -6.34 -1.78
CA SER A 176 -10.67 -7.29 -2.52
C SER A 176 -9.38 -6.66 -3.07
N GLY A 177 -9.36 -5.33 -3.26
CA GLY A 177 -8.17 -4.57 -3.67
C GLY A 177 -7.01 -4.69 -2.67
N PHE A 178 -7.29 -4.87 -1.38
CA PHE A 178 -6.25 -5.06 -0.35
C PHE A 178 -5.43 -6.34 -0.56
N LEU A 179 -6.05 -7.38 -1.13
CA LEU A 179 -5.39 -8.66 -1.40
C LEU A 179 -4.74 -8.66 -2.79
N LEU A 180 -5.38 -8.00 -3.76
CA LEU A 180 -4.91 -7.95 -5.14
C LEU A 180 -3.57 -7.19 -5.28
N GLY A 181 -3.37 -6.10 -4.54
CA GLY A 181 -2.13 -5.32 -4.60
C GLY A 181 -0.87 -6.14 -4.27
N PRO A 182 -0.77 -6.76 -3.08
CA PRO A 182 0.37 -7.60 -2.72
C PRO A 182 0.54 -8.79 -3.67
N PHE A 183 -0.57 -9.38 -4.14
CA PHE A 183 -0.53 -10.49 -5.09
C PHE A 183 0.15 -10.09 -6.41
N ILE A 184 -0.23 -8.95 -7.00
CA ILE A 184 0.39 -8.43 -8.22
C ILE A 184 1.88 -8.17 -7.99
N VAL A 185 2.24 -7.53 -6.87
CA VAL A 185 3.64 -7.23 -6.55
C VAL A 185 4.47 -8.50 -6.40
N LEU A 186 3.95 -9.51 -5.71
CA LEU A 186 4.64 -10.79 -5.54
C LEU A 186 4.82 -11.53 -6.87
N LEU A 187 3.79 -11.56 -7.73
CA LEU A 187 3.89 -12.15 -9.06
C LEU A 187 4.93 -11.45 -9.93
N VAL A 188 4.89 -10.11 -9.99
CA VAL A 188 5.85 -9.31 -10.74
C VAL A 188 7.27 -9.55 -10.22
N THR A 189 7.44 -9.54 -8.89
CA THR A 189 8.74 -9.81 -8.26
C THR A 189 9.25 -11.22 -8.58
N GLY A 190 8.36 -12.23 -8.54
CA GLY A 190 8.69 -13.61 -8.87
C GLY A 190 9.15 -13.79 -10.32
N VAL A 191 8.38 -13.24 -11.27
CA VAL A 191 8.73 -13.29 -12.70
C VAL A 191 10.04 -12.57 -12.99
N ILE A 192 10.29 -11.42 -12.35
CA ILE A 192 11.55 -10.68 -12.50
C ILE A 192 12.72 -11.51 -11.95
N CYS A 193 12.54 -12.17 -10.81
CA CYS A 193 13.57 -12.99 -10.19
C CYS A 193 13.95 -14.20 -11.06
N GLU A 194 12.96 -14.82 -11.73
CA GLU A 194 13.17 -15.97 -12.61
C GLU A 194 13.78 -15.58 -13.96
N SER A 195 13.36 -14.46 -14.55
CA SER A 195 13.77 -14.05 -15.91
C SER A 195 15.11 -13.32 -15.99
N LEU A 196 15.44 -12.50 -14.99
CA LEU A 196 16.54 -11.52 -15.09
C LEU A 196 17.58 -11.66 -13.97
N GLY A 197 17.39 -12.63 -13.06
CA GLY A 197 18.18 -12.79 -11.85
C GLY A 197 17.86 -11.73 -10.80
N TRP A 198 18.15 -12.08 -9.53
CA TRP A 198 17.93 -11.22 -8.36
C TRP A 198 18.44 -9.75 -8.49
N PRO A 199 19.54 -9.45 -9.22
CA PRO A 199 20.04 -8.08 -9.37
C PRO A 199 19.11 -7.12 -10.16
N MET A 200 18.23 -7.61 -11.03
CA MET A 200 17.39 -6.75 -11.88
C MET A 200 16.10 -6.29 -11.18
N VAL A 201 15.71 -6.97 -10.10
CA VAL A 201 14.72 -6.47 -9.13
C VAL A 201 15.16 -5.10 -8.60
N PHE A 202 16.46 -4.89 -8.36
CA PHE A 202 16.99 -3.61 -7.89
C PHE A 202 16.85 -2.49 -8.92
N TYR A 203 16.92 -2.78 -10.22
CA TYR A 203 16.69 -1.75 -11.25
C TYR A 203 15.22 -1.36 -11.30
N ILE A 204 14.29 -2.32 -11.43
CA ILE A 204 12.87 -2.00 -11.60
C ILE A 204 12.26 -1.36 -10.34
N PHE A 205 12.64 -1.82 -9.13
CA PHE A 205 12.16 -1.22 -7.88
C PHE A 205 12.96 0.01 -7.45
N GLY A 206 14.18 0.21 -7.97
CA GLY A 206 15.05 1.37 -7.70
C GLY A 206 14.91 2.53 -8.71
N GLN A 207 14.24 2.33 -9.85
CA GLN A 207 14.03 3.36 -10.89
C GLN A 207 13.00 4.44 -10.50
N PHE A 208 12.42 4.42 -9.29
CA PHE A 208 11.78 5.59 -8.68
C PHE A 208 12.84 6.55 -8.11
N LYS A 209 13.76 6.98 -8.98
CA LYS A 209 14.77 8.00 -8.68
C LYS A 209 14.35 9.34 -9.27
#